data_AF-A0A957F0L8-F1
#
_entry.id   AF-A0A957F0L8-F1
#
_cell.length_a   1.000
_cell.length_b   1.000
_cell.length_c   1.000
_cell.angle_alpha   90.00
_cell.angle_beta   90.00
_cell.angle_gamma   90.00
#
_symmetry.space_group_name_H-M   'P 1'
#
loop_
_entity.id
_entity.type
_entity.pdbx_description
1 polymer ?
#
loop_
_entity_poly.entity_id
_entity_poly.type
_entity_poly.pdbx_seq_one_letter_code
_entity_poly.pdbx_strand_id
1 'polypeptide(L)'
;MYNNIIRFIEKIRPICVPFFLILLIACNRTAAPTDLPPQEIVARAAARMAGLPGFRFAIDRSGAPAFVDPDQTISFGGAVGDYVAPDRARATMRVILP
;
A
#
# COMPACT_ATOMS: atom_id res chain seq x y z
N MET A 1 42.85 9.71 33.52
CA MET A 1 42.46 9.76 32.09
C MET A 1 40.94 9.56 31.85
N TYR A 2 40.19 8.92 32.76
CA TYR A 2 38.72 8.74 32.67
C TYR A 2 37.89 10.02 32.86
N ASN A 3 38.37 11.01 33.63
CA ASN A 3 37.61 12.23 33.93
C ASN A 3 37.37 13.16 32.71
N ASN A 4 38.24 13.10 31.68
CA ASN A 4 38.07 13.92 30.47
C ASN A 4 37.01 13.36 29.52
N ILE A 5 36.85 12.03 29.48
CA ILE A 5 35.85 11.36 28.64
C ILE A 5 34.43 11.62 29.19
N ILE A 6 34.28 11.55 30.52
CA ILE A 6 32.99 11.82 31.18
C ILE A 6 32.55 13.27 30.99
N ARG A 7 33.47 14.24 31.11
CA ARG A 7 33.20 15.66 30.84
C ARG A 7 32.86 15.95 29.37
N PHE A 8 33.43 15.19 28.43
CA PHE A 8 33.13 15.32 27.00
C PHE A 8 31.70 14.82 26.70
N ILE A 9 31.25 13.75 27.35
CA ILE A 9 29.89 13.20 27.21
C ILE A 9 28.85 14.17 27.80
N GLU A 10 29.11 14.79 28.96
CA GLU A 10 28.23 15.83 29.51
C GLU A 10 28.09 17.06 28.61
N LYS A 11 29.18 17.47 27.95
CA LYS A 11 29.20 18.62 27.03
C LYS A 11 28.43 18.37 25.72
N ILE A 12 28.35 17.11 25.28
CA ILE A 12 27.64 16.69 24.04
C ILE A 12 26.15 16.43 24.30
N ARG A 13 25.79 16.07 25.54
CA ARG A 13 24.39 15.84 25.98
C ARG A 13 23.40 16.96 25.63
N PRO A 14 23.70 18.26 25.80
CA PRO A 14 22.74 19.33 25.48
C PRO A 14 22.55 19.56 23.97
N ILE A 15 23.42 19.03 23.11
CA ILE A 15 23.38 19.20 21.64
C ILE A 15 22.72 18.00 20.96
N CYS A 16 22.90 16.78 21.48
CA CYS A 16 22.26 15.58 20.94
C CYS A 16 20.72 15.59 21.09
N VAL A 17 20.20 16.11 22.21
CA VAL A 17 18.75 16.15 22.48
C VAL A 17 17.98 17.01 21.45
N PRO A 18 18.37 18.27 21.15
CA PRO A 18 17.66 19.06 20.14
C PRO A 18 17.83 18.49 18.73
N PHE A 19 18.98 17.88 18.41
CA PHE A 19 19.18 17.24 17.10
C PHE A 19 18.23 16.05 16.89
N PHE A 20 18.05 15.22 17.90
CA PHE A 20 17.10 14.10 17.86
C PHE A 20 15.63 14.59 17.80
N LEU A 21 15.33 15.71 18.45
CA LEU A 21 14.00 16.34 18.39
C LEU A 21 13.67 16.87 16.98
N ILE A 22 14.65 17.44 16.27
CA ILE A 22 14.46 17.96 14.90
C ILE A 22 14.20 16.83 13.90
N LEU A 23 14.88 15.69 14.06
CA LEU A 23 14.66 14.50 13.23
C LEU A 23 13.23 13.94 13.37
N LEU A 24 12.64 14.02 14.57
CA LEU A 24 11.26 13.58 14.81
C LEU A 24 10.22 14.51 14.17
N ILE A 25 10.48 15.82 14.10
CA ILE A 25 9.55 16.79 13.46
C ILE A 25 9.52 16.61 11.93
N ALA A 26 10.63 16.15 11.32
CA ALA A 26 10.70 15.91 9.88
C ALA A 26 9.87 14.68 9.43
N CYS A 27 9.64 13.70 10.30
CA CYS A 27 8.89 12.48 9.96
C CYS A 27 7.36 12.67 9.90
N ASN A 28 6.81 13.80 10.35
CA ASN A 28 5.35 13.97 10.47
C ASN A 28 4.70 14.84 9.38
N ARG A 29 5.43 15.16 8.29
CA ARG A 29 4.84 15.83 7.12
C ARG A 29 4.25 14.81 6.13
N THR A 30 3.28 14.04 6.58
CA THR A 30 2.27 13.51 5.66
C THR A 30 1.37 14.68 5.29
N ALA A 31 1.56 15.23 4.08
CA ALA A 31 0.65 16.24 3.53
C ALA A 31 -0.79 15.73 3.66
N ALA A 32 -1.69 16.58 4.18
CA ALA A 32 -3.10 16.24 4.22
C ALA A 32 -3.55 15.83 2.80
N PRO A 33 -4.36 14.78 2.65
CA PRO A 33 -4.86 14.38 1.35
C PRO A 33 -5.52 15.59 0.69
N THR A 34 -5.04 15.97 -0.49
CA THR A 34 -5.68 17.02 -1.28
C THR A 34 -7.10 16.57 -1.60
N ASP A 35 -8.09 17.41 -1.29
CA ASP A 35 -9.48 17.14 -1.60
C ASP A 35 -9.67 17.21 -3.12
N LEU A 36 -9.62 16.04 -3.76
CA LEU A 36 -9.76 15.87 -5.20
C LEU A 36 -11.17 15.35 -5.48
N PRO A 37 -11.86 15.87 -6.52
CA PRO A 37 -13.16 15.34 -6.89
C PRO A 37 -13.04 13.85 -7.25
N PRO A 38 -14.04 13.01 -6.92
CA PRO A 38 -13.97 11.56 -7.12
C PRO A 38 -13.61 11.14 -8.54
N GLN A 39 -14.12 11.86 -9.55
CA GLN A 39 -13.86 11.59 -10.95
C GLN A 39 -12.38 11.78 -11.31
N GLU A 40 -11.73 12.78 -10.71
CA GLU A 40 -10.32 13.04 -10.94
C GLU A 40 -9.44 12.01 -10.25
N ILE A 41 -9.84 11.51 -9.07
CA ILE A 41 -9.16 10.39 -8.39
C ILE A 41 -9.17 9.15 -9.28
N VAL A 42 -10.34 8.79 -9.83
CA VAL A 42 -10.48 7.63 -10.72
C VAL A 42 -9.66 7.82 -12.00
N ALA A 43 -9.72 8.99 -12.63
CA ALA A 43 -8.95 9.28 -13.84
C ALA A 43 -7.44 9.19 -13.61
N ARG A 44 -6.94 9.78 -12.52
CA ARG A 44 -5.52 9.71 -12.13
C ARG A 44 -5.08 8.28 -11.82
N ALA A 45 -5.92 7.52 -11.11
CA ALA A 45 -5.64 6.11 -10.81
C ALA A 45 -5.57 5.27 -12.09
N ALA A 46 -6.52 5.44 -13.01
CA ALA A 46 -6.56 4.72 -14.28
C ALA A 46 -5.33 5.04 -15.14
N ALA A 47 -4.98 6.33 -15.29
CA ALA A 47 -3.80 6.75 -16.03
C ALA A 47 -2.51 6.16 -15.43
N ARG A 48 -2.40 6.14 -14.09
CA ARG A 48 -1.27 5.53 -13.40
C ARG A 48 -1.21 4.02 -13.67
N MET A 49 -2.32 3.30 -13.52
CA MET A 49 -2.37 1.85 -13.74
C MET A 49 -2.00 1.47 -15.18
N ALA A 50 -2.45 2.25 -16.17
CA ALA A 50 -2.11 2.05 -17.58
C ALA A 50 -0.62 2.21 -17.89
N GLY A 51 0.09 3.05 -17.12
CA GLY A 51 1.53 3.26 -17.25
C GLY A 51 2.39 2.22 -16.53
N LEU A 52 1.80 1.31 -15.74
CA LEU A 52 2.56 0.28 -15.04
C LEU A 52 2.87 -0.90 -15.98
N PRO A 53 4.08 -1.50 -15.89
CA PRO A 53 4.41 -2.70 -16.65
C PRO A 53 3.60 -3.93 -16.23
N GLY A 54 2.97 -3.86 -15.05
CA GLY A 54 2.11 -4.89 -14.51
C GLY A 54 1.66 -4.58 -13.09
N PHE A 55 0.66 -5.30 -12.61
CA PHE A 55 0.17 -5.20 -11.23
C PHE A 55 -0.48 -6.51 -10.78
N ARG A 56 -0.41 -6.77 -9.47
CA ARG A 56 -1.14 -7.86 -8.82
C ARG A 56 -2.45 -7.34 -8.27
N PHE A 57 -3.53 -8.07 -8.49
CA PHE A 57 -4.86 -7.74 -7.99
C PHE A 57 -5.45 -8.92 -7.21
N ALA A 58 -6.34 -8.59 -6.27
CA ALA A 58 -7.14 -9.57 -5.54
C ALA A 58 -8.61 -9.15 -5.64
N ILE A 59 -9.46 -10.12 -5.91
CA ILE A 59 -10.91 -9.99 -5.97
C ILE A 59 -11.46 -10.79 -4.80
N ASP A 60 -12.10 -10.08 -3.87
CA ASP A 60 -12.85 -10.68 -2.79
C ASP A 60 -14.34 -10.37 -2.99
N ARG A 61 -15.20 -11.30 -2.59
CA ARG A 61 -16.65 -11.18 -2.71
C ARG A 61 -17.24 -10.96 -1.33
N SER A 62 -17.90 -9.83 -1.15
CA SER A 62 -18.76 -9.57 0.00
C SER A 62 -20.24 -9.59 -0.41
N GLY A 63 -21.12 -10.05 0.48
CA GLY A 63 -22.56 -10.08 0.25
C GLY A 63 -23.07 -11.32 -0.49
N ALA A 64 -23.95 -11.10 -1.48
CA ALA A 64 -24.68 -12.17 -2.16
C ALA A 64 -23.74 -13.10 -2.96
N PRO A 65 -24.13 -14.39 -3.15
CA PRO A 65 -23.36 -15.31 -3.95
C PRO A 65 -23.17 -14.84 -5.39
N ALA A 66 -21.95 -14.94 -5.89
CA ALA A 66 -21.62 -14.84 -7.30
C ALA A 66 -21.19 -16.22 -7.80
N PHE A 67 -21.53 -16.55 -9.03
CA PHE A 67 -21.25 -17.86 -9.62
C PHE A 67 -20.37 -17.69 -10.86
N VAL A 68 -19.50 -18.67 -11.10
CA VAL A 68 -18.62 -18.67 -12.28
C VAL A 68 -19.27 -19.34 -13.50
N ASP A 69 -20.36 -20.06 -13.30
CA ASP A 69 -21.14 -20.76 -14.32
C ASP A 69 -22.59 -20.26 -14.40
N PRO A 70 -23.23 -20.35 -15.58
CA PRO A 70 -24.63 -19.96 -15.75
C PRO A 70 -25.61 -20.78 -14.90
N ASP A 71 -25.26 -22.03 -14.63
CA ASP A 71 -26.10 -23.00 -13.91
C ASP A 71 -26.00 -22.82 -12.37
N GLN A 72 -25.20 -21.86 -11.90
CA GLN A 72 -25.01 -21.51 -10.48
C GLN A 72 -24.52 -22.68 -9.61
N THR A 73 -23.75 -23.58 -10.21
CA THR A 73 -23.24 -24.79 -9.54
C THR A 73 -21.93 -24.52 -8.81
N ILE A 74 -21.17 -23.53 -9.26
CA ILE A 74 -19.82 -23.23 -8.79
C ILE A 74 -19.80 -21.81 -8.24
N SER A 75 -19.78 -21.68 -6.91
CA SER A 75 -19.76 -20.37 -6.27
C SER A 75 -18.35 -19.76 -6.30
N PHE A 76 -18.27 -18.48 -6.65
CA PHE A 76 -17.05 -17.71 -6.64
C PHE A 76 -16.67 -17.32 -5.20
N GLY A 77 -15.51 -17.79 -4.74
CA GLY A 77 -15.00 -17.53 -3.38
C GLY A 77 -13.81 -16.56 -3.32
N GLY A 78 -13.37 -16.03 -4.45
CA GLY A 78 -12.28 -15.05 -4.55
C GLY A 78 -11.28 -15.39 -5.67
N ALA A 79 -10.47 -14.41 -6.06
CA ALA A 79 -9.41 -14.59 -7.05
C ALA A 79 -8.19 -13.73 -6.73
N VAL A 80 -7.01 -14.22 -7.08
CA VAL A 80 -5.79 -13.41 -7.08
C VAL A 80 -5.16 -13.55 -8.45
N GLY A 81 -4.78 -12.43 -9.05
CA GLY A 81 -4.20 -12.42 -10.37
C GLY A 81 -3.10 -11.39 -10.54
N ASP A 82 -2.38 -11.54 -11.63
CA ASP A 82 -1.31 -10.68 -12.07
C ASP A 82 -1.62 -10.26 -13.52
N TYR A 83 -1.55 -8.96 -13.76
CA TYR A 83 -1.56 -8.36 -15.09
C TYR A 83 -0.12 -7.97 -15.46
N VAL A 84 0.30 -8.30 -16.67
CA VAL A 84 1.56 -7.91 -17.27
C VAL A 84 1.25 -7.29 -18.63
N ALA A 85 1.58 -6.02 -18.78
CA ALA A 85 1.34 -5.28 -20.01
C ALA A 85 2.19 -5.87 -21.16
N PRO A 86 1.72 -5.78 -22.42
CA PRO A 86 0.43 -5.22 -22.84
C PRO A 86 -0.72 -6.25 -22.82
N ASP A 87 -0.43 -7.55 -22.85
CA ASP A 87 -1.35 -8.57 -23.36
C ASP A 87 -1.48 -9.83 -22.48
N ARG A 88 -0.85 -9.87 -21.29
CA ARG A 88 -0.90 -11.05 -20.41
C ARG A 88 -1.65 -10.77 -19.12
N ALA A 89 -2.69 -11.55 -18.85
CA ALA A 89 -3.35 -11.59 -17.55
C ALA A 89 -3.47 -13.04 -17.11
N ARG A 90 -3.16 -13.31 -15.84
CA ARG A 90 -3.36 -14.62 -15.23
C ARG A 90 -4.03 -14.44 -13.88
N ALA A 91 -5.07 -15.22 -13.61
CA ALA A 91 -5.72 -15.25 -12.31
C ALA A 91 -5.86 -16.69 -11.83
N THR A 92 -5.68 -16.89 -10.53
CA THR A 92 -6.01 -18.13 -9.83
C THR A 92 -7.27 -17.88 -9.02
N MET A 93 -8.32 -18.64 -9.31
CA MET A 93 -9.61 -18.50 -8.66
C MET A 93 -9.80 -19.58 -7.59
N ARG A 94 -10.42 -19.19 -6.47
CA ARG A 94 -10.93 -20.12 -5.47
C ARG A 94 -12.44 -20.27 -5.68
N VAL A 95 -12.86 -21.48 -5.96
CA VAL A 95 -14.27 -21.84 -6.09
C VAL A 95 -14.74 -22.59 -4.85
N ILE A 96 -16.03 -22.44 -4.54
CA ILE A 96 -16.71 -23.15 -3.46
C ILE A 96 -17.75 -24.03 -4.15
N LEU A 97 -17.55 -25.34 -4.06
CA LEU A 97 -18.53 -26.34 -4.46
C LEU A 97 -19.48 -26.60 -3.27
N PRO A 98 -20.76 -26.90 -3.52
CA PRO A 98 -21.73 -27.23 -2.48
C PRO A 98 -21.33 -28.45 -1.65
#